data_AF-A0A958DGK5-F1
#
_entry.id   AF-A0A958DGK5-F1
#
_cell.length_a   1.000
_cell.length_b   1.000
_cell.length_c   1.000
_cell.angle_alpha   90.00
_cell.angle_beta   90.00
_cell.angle_gamma   90.00
#
_symmetry.space_group_name_H-M   'P 1'
#
loop_
_entity.id
_entity.type
_entity.pdbx_description
1 polymer ?
#
loop_
_entity_poly.entity_id
_entity_poly.type
_entity_poly.pdbx_seq_one_letter_code
_entity_poly.pdbx_strand_id
1 'polypeptide(L)'
;MKQLTIIFLLAWVSVTFAGNENEDKTGMAFLKVGVDARAAGMGEAYTAATNDAYATFWNPAGLLSATQSNVVLMHNRWLFDVNSEFGAVQFRKQKSSFAFHVYSFNVGAIEVRNIPST
;
A
#
# COMPACT_ATOMS: atom_id res chain seq x y z
N MET A 1 -19.16 28.50 22.09
CA MET A 1 -19.40 27.70 20.86
C MET A 1 -18.12 27.13 20.26
N LYS A 2 -17.06 27.93 20.03
CA LYS A 2 -15.77 27.43 19.46
C LYS A 2 -15.14 26.27 20.24
N GLN A 3 -15.22 26.29 21.58
CA GLN A 3 -14.70 25.23 22.46
C GLN A 3 -15.42 23.88 22.26
N LEU A 4 -16.75 23.89 22.07
CA LEU A 4 -17.54 22.68 21.77
C LEU A 4 -17.22 22.13 20.37
N THR A 5 -17.00 23.01 19.39
CA THR A 5 -16.62 22.61 18.03
C THR A 5 -15.25 21.92 18.02
N ILE A 6 -14.28 22.41 18.80
CA ILE A 6 -12.95 21.81 18.92
C ILE A 6 -13.03 20.43 19.60
N ILE A 7 -13.82 20.30 20.67
CA ILE A 7 -14.02 19.01 21.36
C ILE A 7 -14.69 18.00 20.42
N PHE A 8 -15.68 18.43 19.63
CA PHE A 8 -16.35 17.56 18.67
C PHE A 8 -15.41 17.11 17.54
N LEU A 9 -14.54 18.01 17.06
CA LEU A 9 -13.53 17.70 16.04
C LEU A 9 -12.47 16.71 16.57
N LEU A 10 -12.01 16.91 17.80
CA LEU A 10 -11.05 16.02 18.46
C LEU A 10 -11.66 14.64 18.72
N ALA A 11 -12.92 14.57 19.15
CA ALA A 11 -13.62 13.31 19.34
C ALA A 11 -13.82 12.53 18.02
N TRP A 12 -14.02 13.23 16.90
CA TRP A 12 -14.12 12.62 15.57
C TRP A 12 -12.79 12.01 15.10
N VAL A 13 -11.66 12.65 15.40
CA VAL A 13 -10.33 12.11 15.04
C VAL A 13 -10.04 10.80 15.76
N SER A 14 -10.46 10.66 17.03
CA SER A 14 -10.25 9.45 17.84
C SER A 14 -10.94 8.19 17.30
N VAL A 15 -12.01 8.34 16.51
CA VAL A 15 -12.84 7.23 16.01
C VAL A 15 -12.24 6.58 14.76
N THR A 16 -11.16 7.14 14.20
CA THR A 16 -10.54 6.62 12.96
C THR A 16 -9.54 5.48 13.14
N PHE A 17 -9.31 5.02 14.38
CA PHE A 17 -8.46 3.84 14.63
C PHE A 17 -9.21 2.54 14.36
N ALA A 18 -9.16 2.07 13.11
CA ALA A 18 -9.56 0.72 12.73
C ALA A 18 -8.40 -0.27 12.94
N GLY A 19 -7.96 -0.46 14.18
CA GLY A 19 -6.97 -1.49 14.51
C GLY A 19 -7.59 -2.88 14.47
N ASN A 20 -7.15 -3.75 13.56
CA ASN A 20 -7.62 -5.13 13.49
C ASN A 20 -6.73 -6.02 14.37
N GLU A 21 -7.28 -6.53 15.47
CA GLU A 21 -6.61 -7.46 16.41
C GLU A 21 -6.18 -8.80 15.79
N ASN A 22 -6.54 -9.06 14.53
CA ASN A 22 -6.19 -10.28 13.77
C ASN A 22 -5.16 -10.03 12.64
N GLU A 23 -4.58 -8.84 12.55
CA GLU A 23 -3.72 -8.45 11.41
C GLU A 23 -2.45 -9.30 11.24
N ASP A 24 -1.98 -9.95 12.31
CA ASP A 24 -0.65 -10.58 12.34
C ASP A 24 -0.65 -12.09 12.08
N LYS A 25 -1.82 -12.67 11.74
CA LYS A 25 -1.96 -14.12 11.51
C LYS A 25 -1.92 -14.53 10.04
N THR A 26 -1.63 -13.61 9.14
CA THR A 26 -1.63 -13.88 7.69
C THR A 26 -0.21 -14.16 7.19
N GLY A 27 -0.03 -15.19 6.35
CA GLY A 27 1.29 -15.59 5.85
C GLY A 27 1.92 -14.66 4.81
N MET A 28 1.26 -13.53 4.48
CA MET A 28 1.68 -12.60 3.43
C MET A 28 1.90 -11.19 3.98
N ALA A 29 2.59 -11.07 5.12
CA ALA A 29 2.86 -9.79 5.79
C ALA A 29 3.56 -8.75 4.88
N PHE A 30 4.28 -9.20 3.85
CA PHE A 30 4.92 -8.32 2.86
C PHE A 30 3.94 -7.46 2.04
N LEU A 31 2.65 -7.84 1.97
CA LEU A 31 1.60 -7.04 1.33
C LEU A 31 1.18 -5.81 2.16
N LYS A 32 1.58 -5.74 3.43
CA LYS A 32 1.39 -4.53 4.24
C LYS A 32 2.36 -3.42 3.87
N VAL A 33 3.46 -3.75 3.18
CA VAL A 33 4.40 -2.74 2.68
C VAL A 33 3.79 -2.15 1.42
N GLY A 34 3.38 -0.88 1.50
CA GLY A 34 2.73 -0.19 0.40
C GLY A 34 3.63 -0.03 -0.83
N VAL A 35 2.96 0.13 -1.97
CA VAL A 35 3.57 0.54 -3.24
C VAL A 35 3.09 1.95 -3.59
N ASP A 36 3.78 2.62 -4.52
CA ASP A 36 3.56 4.03 -4.90
C ASP A 36 4.14 5.07 -3.91
N ALA A 37 5.01 5.93 -4.43
CA ALA A 37 5.59 7.03 -3.67
C ALA A 37 4.56 8.08 -3.25
N ARG A 38 3.50 8.30 -4.06
CA ARG A 38 2.42 9.22 -3.71
C ARG A 38 1.57 8.64 -2.59
N ALA A 39 1.20 7.37 -2.66
CA ALA A 39 0.55 6.66 -1.56
C ALA A 39 1.38 6.73 -0.26
N ALA A 40 2.68 6.47 -0.33
CA ALA A 40 3.59 6.58 0.82
C ALA A 40 3.60 7.99 1.42
N GLY A 41 3.66 9.04 0.59
CA GLY A 41 3.57 10.44 1.05
C GLY A 41 2.23 10.82 1.70
N MET A 42 1.17 10.07 1.41
CA MET A 42 -0.15 10.21 2.04
C MET A 42 -0.32 9.33 3.30
N GLY A 43 0.75 8.68 3.76
CA GLY A 43 0.68 7.73 4.88
C GLY A 43 -0.14 6.49 4.52
N GLU A 44 -0.02 6.02 3.27
CA GLU A 44 -0.71 4.85 2.73
C GLU A 44 -2.25 4.98 2.65
N ALA A 45 -2.79 6.17 2.90
CA ALA A 45 -4.22 6.48 2.77
C ALA A 45 -4.64 6.68 1.29
N TYR A 46 -4.49 5.65 0.45
CA TYR A 46 -4.60 5.79 -1.01
C TYR A 46 -5.81 5.11 -1.67
N THR A 47 -6.57 4.27 -0.94
CA THR A 47 -7.68 3.44 -1.47
C THR A 47 -8.67 4.16 -2.39
N ALA A 48 -9.05 5.40 -2.07
CA ALA A 48 -10.01 6.20 -2.84
C ALA A 48 -9.36 7.15 -3.85
N ALA A 49 -8.04 7.37 -3.76
CA ALA A 49 -7.28 8.31 -4.57
C ALA A 49 -6.55 7.64 -5.76
N THR A 50 -6.76 6.33 -5.93
CA THR A 50 -6.19 5.51 -7.02
C THR A 50 -6.69 5.99 -8.39
N ASN A 51 -5.75 6.25 -9.30
CA ASN A 51 -6.07 6.74 -10.64
C ASN A 51 -5.10 6.27 -11.74
N ASP A 52 -4.37 5.18 -11.50
CA ASP A 52 -3.40 4.56 -12.41
C ASP A 52 -3.24 3.05 -12.11
N ALA A 53 -2.23 2.39 -12.69
CA ALA A 53 -1.97 0.98 -12.50
C ALA A 53 -1.62 0.59 -11.05
N TYR A 54 -1.23 1.51 -10.16
CA TYR A 54 -1.10 1.20 -8.72
C TYR A 54 -2.44 0.81 -8.08
N ALA A 55 -3.57 1.14 -8.72
CA ALA A 55 -4.89 0.67 -8.31
C ALA A 55 -4.98 -0.86 -8.23
N THR A 56 -4.15 -1.63 -8.95
CA THR A 56 -4.16 -3.09 -8.83
C THR A 56 -3.75 -3.60 -7.46
N PHE A 57 -2.95 -2.84 -6.72
CA PHE A 57 -2.51 -3.14 -5.35
C PHE A 57 -3.49 -2.56 -4.33
N TRP A 58 -3.85 -1.28 -4.48
CA TRP A 58 -4.63 -0.55 -3.48
C TRP A 58 -6.14 -0.76 -3.58
N ASN A 59 -6.71 -0.66 -4.78
CA ASN A 59 -8.15 -0.78 -5.02
C ASN A 59 -8.45 -0.95 -6.53
N PRO A 60 -8.71 -2.17 -7.02
CA PRO A 60 -8.95 -2.41 -8.45
C PRO A 60 -10.14 -1.63 -9.02
N ALA A 61 -11.12 -1.21 -8.20
CA ALA A 61 -12.22 -0.37 -8.68
C ALA A 61 -11.74 1.00 -9.19
N GLY A 62 -10.62 1.51 -8.66
CA GLY A 62 -9.97 2.75 -9.08
C GLY A 62 -9.33 2.70 -10.46
N LEU A 63 -9.20 1.52 -11.07
CA LEU A 63 -8.73 1.40 -12.46
C LEU A 63 -9.64 2.17 -13.43
N LEU A 64 -10.93 2.28 -13.13
CA LEU A 64 -11.87 3.09 -13.92
C LEU A 64 -11.77 4.60 -13.68
N SER A 65 -10.90 5.06 -12.78
CA SER A 65 -10.58 6.49 -12.60
C SER A 65 -9.46 6.98 -13.53
N ALA A 66 -8.60 6.08 -14.03
CA ALA A 66 -7.47 6.45 -14.89
C ALA A 66 -7.91 6.97 -16.26
N THR A 67 -7.47 8.15 -16.67
CA THR A 67 -7.88 8.75 -17.97
C THR A 67 -7.33 8.00 -19.19
N GLN A 68 -6.19 7.33 -19.04
CA GLN A 68 -5.49 6.63 -20.11
C GLN A 68 -4.76 5.39 -19.58
N SER A 69 -4.43 4.47 -20.51
CA SER A 69 -3.56 3.33 -20.23
C SER A 69 -2.21 3.83 -19.70
N ASN A 70 -1.64 3.11 -18.74
CA ASN A 70 -0.39 3.51 -18.10
C ASN A 70 0.41 2.28 -17.66
N VAL A 71 1.69 2.53 -17.42
CA VAL A 71 2.66 1.56 -16.92
C VAL A 71 3.38 2.21 -15.76
N VAL A 72 3.51 1.48 -14.66
CA VAL A 72 4.20 1.96 -13.45
C VAL A 72 5.26 0.95 -13.05
N LEU A 73 6.37 1.48 -12.55
CA LEU A 73 7.50 0.73 -12.00
C LEU A 73 7.94 1.44 -10.72
N MET A 74 8.23 0.66 -9.70
CA MET A 74 8.66 1.16 -8.40
C MET A 74 9.73 0.23 -7.83
N HIS A 75 10.78 0.86 -7.32
CA HIS A 75 11.81 0.24 -6.48
C HIS A 75 11.75 0.92 -5.10
N ASN A 76 11.63 0.13 -4.04
CA ASN A 76 11.61 0.62 -2.67
C ASN A 76 12.70 -0.10 -1.87
N ARG A 77 13.50 0.69 -1.16
CA ARG A 77 14.53 0.20 -0.24
C ARG A 77 14.18 0.68 1.16
N TRP A 78 13.86 -0.27 2.02
CA TRP A 78 13.53 -0.05 3.41
C TRP A 78 14.74 -0.32 4.31
N LEU A 79 14.54 -0.20 5.63
CA LEU A 79 15.59 -0.48 6.61
C LEU A 79 15.92 -1.98 6.65
N PHE A 80 17.08 -2.33 7.21
CA PHE A 80 17.53 -3.72 7.40
C PHE A 80 17.59 -4.54 6.10
N ASP A 81 18.08 -3.93 5.01
CA ASP A 81 18.23 -4.55 3.68
C ASP A 81 16.95 -5.18 3.11
N VAL A 82 15.80 -4.68 3.53
CA VAL A 82 14.52 -5.04 2.93
C VAL A 82 14.31 -4.22 1.66
N ASN A 83 14.02 -4.88 0.55
CA ASN A 83 13.70 -4.24 -0.72
C ASN A 83 12.41 -4.80 -1.30
N SER A 84 11.71 -3.97 -2.05
CA SER A 84 10.54 -4.40 -2.81
C SER A 84 10.51 -3.77 -4.19
N GLU A 85 10.08 -4.58 -5.16
CA GLU A 85 9.92 -4.21 -6.56
C GLU A 85 8.45 -4.37 -6.93
N PHE A 86 7.90 -3.36 -7.58
CA PHE A 86 6.54 -3.40 -8.09
C PHE A 86 6.50 -2.93 -9.53
N GLY A 87 5.77 -3.65 -10.36
CA GLY A 87 5.50 -3.26 -11.74
C GLY A 87 4.07 -3.59 -12.11
N ALA A 88 3.38 -2.64 -12.75
CA ALA A 88 2.03 -2.87 -13.22
C ALA A 88 1.77 -2.20 -14.56
N VAL A 89 0.89 -2.82 -15.34
CA VAL A 89 0.42 -2.31 -16.63
C VAL A 89 -1.10 -2.24 -16.59
N GLN A 90 -1.66 -1.16 -17.12
CA GLN A 90 -3.09 -0.93 -17.22
C GLN A 90 -3.47 -0.60 -18.66
N PHE A 91 -4.50 -1.29 -19.16
CA PHE A 91 -5.16 -1.02 -20.42
C PHE A 91 -6.56 -0.44 -20.17
N ARG A 92 -6.72 0.85 -20.44
CA ARG A 92 -7.99 1.56 -20.27
C ARG A 92 -8.78 1.61 -21.58
N LYS A 93 -10.05 1.19 -21.52
CA LYS A 93 -11.10 1.46 -22.51
C LYS A 93 -12.17 2.35 -21.88
N GLN A 94 -13.07 2.93 -22.69
CA GLN A 94 -14.06 3.91 -22.21
C GLN A 94 -14.84 3.44 -20.95
N LYS A 95 -15.40 2.22 -20.99
CA LYS A 95 -16.23 1.65 -19.91
C LYS A 95 -15.58 0.47 -19.16
N SER A 96 -14.34 0.12 -19.49
CA SER A 96 -13.68 -1.07 -18.93
C SER A 96 -12.19 -0.81 -18.79
N SER A 97 -11.57 -1.42 -17.78
CA SER A 97 -10.13 -1.38 -17.60
C SER A 97 -9.63 -2.77 -17.25
N PHE A 98 -8.51 -3.15 -17.85
CA PHE A 98 -7.79 -4.37 -17.51
C PHE A 98 -6.42 -3.97 -16.98
N ALA A 99 -5.90 -4.69 -15.99
CA ALA A 99 -4.59 -4.43 -15.47
C ALA A 99 -3.95 -5.71 -14.94
N PHE A 100 -2.63 -5.72 -14.93
CA PHE A 100 -1.80 -6.80 -14.44
C PHE A 100 -0.65 -6.21 -13.64
N HIS A 101 -0.27 -6.84 -12.54
CA HIS A 101 0.87 -6.42 -11.74
C HIS A 101 1.70 -7.59 -11.24
N VAL A 102 2.95 -7.27 -10.90
CA VAL A 102 3.91 -8.14 -10.23
C VAL A 102 4.46 -7.38 -9.04
N TYR A 103 4.53 -8.06 -7.90
CA TYR A 103 5.11 -7.54 -6.67
C TYR A 103 6.12 -8.56 -6.14
N SER A 104 7.36 -8.11 -5.94
CA SER A 104 8.44 -8.90 -5.35
C SER A 104 8.91 -8.21 -4.07
N PHE A 105 9.14 -9.00 -3.05
CA PHE A 105 9.63 -8.54 -1.75
C PHE A 105 10.81 -9.42 -1.37
N ASN A 106 11.96 -8.81 -1.08
CA ASN A 106 13.15 -9.53 -0.67
C ASN A 106 13.69 -8.92 0.63
N VAL A 107 14.22 -9.79 1.49
CA VAL A 107 14.98 -9.42 2.67
C VAL A 107 16.42 -9.81 2.40
N GLY A 108 17.35 -8.90 2.67
CA GLY A 108 18.79 -9.15 2.58
C GLY A 108 19.23 -10.35 3.42
N ALA A 109 20.50 -10.75 3.28
CA ALA A 109 21.03 -11.99 3.84
C ALA A 109 20.59 -12.22 5.29
N ILE A 110 19.64 -13.14 5.47
CA ILE A 110 19.24 -13.60 6.80
C ILE A 110 20.37 -14.50 7.27
N GLU A 111 21.11 -14.06 8.29
CA GLU A 111 22.16 -14.86 8.89
C GLU A 111 21.56 -16.14 9.49
N VAL A 112 21.87 -17.28 8.85
CA VAL A 112 21.45 -18.59 9.37
C VAL A 112 22.36 -18.93 10.55
N ARG A 113 21.77 -18.99 11.74
CA ARG A 113 22.49 -19.45 12.94
C ARG A 113 22.71 -20.96 12.86
N ASN A 114 23.95 -21.36 12.60
CA ASN A 114 24.33 -22.77 12.48
C ASN A 114 24.69 -23.47 13.80
N ILE A 115 24.84 -22.73 14.92
CA ILE A 115 25.18 -23.28 16.24
C ILE A 115 24.33 -22.66 17.37
N PRO A 116 23.84 -23.45 18.35
CA PRO A 116 23.15 -22.91 19.52
C PRO A 116 24.13 -22.11 20.39
N SER A 117 23.72 -20.94 20.87
CA SER A 117 24.48 -20.21 21.91
C SER A 117 24.36 -20.97 23.23
N THR A 118 25.52 -21.25 23.83
CA THR A 118 25.66 -21.91 25.14
C THR A 118 25.21 -21.02 26.27
#